data_AF-A0A8H3IXF8-F1
#
_entry.id   AF-A0A8H3IXF8-F1
#
_cell.length_a   1.000
_cell.length_b   1.000
_cell.length_c   1.000
_cell.angle_alpha   90.00
_cell.angle_beta   90.00
_cell.angle_gamma   90.00
#
_symmetry.space_group_name_H-M   'P 1'
#
loop_
_entity.id
_entity.type
_entity.pdbx_description
1 polymer ?
#
loop_
_entity_poly.entity_id
_entity_poly.type
_entity_poly.pdbx_seq_one_letter_code
_entity_poly.pdbx_strand_id
1 'polypeptide(L)'
;MGQVWTVLSLDTRTRGYPSKLGEFIWGGSGQRMVYLFAKSEVALQFVPSQKQEPSAVATQQRSPILNLPTEILVQIFDELSAESCLQLTMSCRKLWHVGWDVLERILQGWYRSWTWAGSRIIFIGEYCWAKEHPRGLLTAAEEKELEDGLDQDELDEFVEVGELVEDHRMKPGVPISLHDLGWFRYPEAPLDTDPLHLGLGKGFRGSKLPSAEQLFVWDFLLREKTELFPSKEIWILRNLSAKEFVRGDYLYSSFQEDNCPFGPDIGYPGLADAIFCRVCWSTDTSTAPVDRMCKGPWVGHRFEIRCLSGHILNSDASWKDVSSDVAAELSQICGIELRSKDNSEAQNGEETTISHDVECLDSKKRRGSESSLPGGSKRPAIRD
;
A
#
# COMPACT_ATOMS: atom_id res chain seq x y z
N MET A 1 -2.28 -26.16 -20.37
CA MET A 1 -3.03 -25.45 -19.31
C MET A 1 -2.05 -24.50 -18.63
N GLY A 2 -2.50 -23.39 -18.04
CA GLY A 2 -1.60 -22.43 -17.38
C GLY A 2 -1.30 -22.82 -15.93
N GLN A 3 -0.08 -22.56 -15.48
CA GLN A 3 0.41 -22.76 -14.11
C GLN A 3 -0.24 -21.71 -13.18
N VAL A 4 -0.66 -22.09 -11.98
CA VAL A 4 -0.93 -21.14 -10.87
C VAL A 4 0.40 -20.54 -10.39
N TRP A 5 0.40 -19.24 -10.11
CA TRP A 5 1.51 -18.54 -9.48
C TRP A 5 1.05 -17.85 -8.20
N THR A 6 1.91 -17.89 -7.18
CA THR A 6 1.64 -17.37 -5.84
C THR A 6 2.82 -16.52 -5.38
N VAL A 7 2.57 -15.26 -5.00
CA VAL A 7 3.61 -14.40 -4.42
C VAL A 7 3.76 -14.73 -2.93
N LEU A 8 4.99 -14.86 -2.44
CA LEU A 8 5.31 -15.10 -1.03
C LEU A 8 6.21 -13.99 -0.49
N SER A 9 5.87 -13.47 0.69
CA SER A 9 6.80 -12.76 1.57
C SER A 9 7.26 -13.73 2.65
N LEU A 10 8.51 -14.18 2.57
CA LEU A 10 9.05 -15.25 3.42
C LEU A 10 9.20 -14.80 4.88
N ASP A 11 9.62 -13.54 5.10
CA ASP A 11 9.89 -13.04 6.46
C ASP A 11 8.63 -12.71 7.26
N THR A 12 7.50 -12.42 6.59
CA THR A 12 6.18 -12.29 7.24
C THR A 12 5.37 -13.58 7.21
N ARG A 13 5.80 -14.59 6.44
CA ARG A 13 5.09 -15.84 6.16
C ARG A 13 3.65 -15.61 5.67
N THR A 14 3.48 -14.74 4.69
CA THR A 14 2.19 -14.41 4.07
C THR A 14 2.24 -14.54 2.55
N ARG A 15 1.16 -15.00 1.92
CA ARG A 15 1.07 -15.14 0.45
C ARG A 15 0.11 -14.15 -0.20
N GLY A 16 0.27 -13.91 -1.50
CA GLY A 16 -0.76 -13.29 -2.33
C GLY A 16 -1.85 -14.29 -2.73
N TYR A 17 -2.89 -13.79 -3.39
CA TYR A 17 -3.95 -14.59 -4.01
C TYR A 17 -3.38 -15.33 -5.22
N PRO A 18 -3.65 -16.63 -5.35
CA PRO A 18 -3.16 -17.46 -6.46
C PRO A 18 -3.84 -17.09 -7.78
N SER A 19 -3.07 -16.88 -8.84
CA SER A 19 -3.61 -16.52 -10.16
C SER A 19 -2.70 -17.02 -11.28
N LYS A 20 -3.19 -17.06 -12.53
CA LYS A 20 -2.31 -17.34 -13.68
C LYS A 20 -1.43 -16.11 -13.95
N LEU A 21 -0.16 -16.31 -14.26
CA LEU A 21 0.83 -15.22 -14.35
C LEU A 21 0.38 -14.02 -15.21
N GLY A 22 -0.29 -14.28 -16.33
CA GLY A 22 -0.87 -13.24 -17.18
C GLY A 22 -2.07 -12.50 -16.57
N GLU A 23 -2.97 -13.20 -15.86
CA GLU A 23 -4.10 -12.58 -15.14
C GLU A 23 -3.59 -11.69 -13.99
N PHE A 24 -2.54 -12.12 -13.30
CA PHE A 24 -1.95 -11.37 -12.21
C PHE A 24 -1.32 -10.05 -12.68
N ILE A 25 -0.54 -10.09 -13.77
CA ILE A 25 0.18 -8.92 -14.31
C ILE A 25 -0.75 -8.02 -15.14
N TRP A 26 -1.53 -8.58 -16.07
CA TRP A 26 -2.36 -7.80 -16.99
C TRP A 26 -3.75 -7.46 -16.43
N GLY A 27 -4.20 -8.14 -15.37
CA GLY A 27 -5.46 -7.86 -14.67
C GLY A 27 -5.37 -6.80 -13.57
N GLY A 28 -4.22 -6.15 -13.39
CA GLY A 28 -4.01 -5.13 -12.35
C GLY A 28 -3.94 -5.67 -10.92
N SER A 29 -3.83 -6.99 -10.73
CA SER A 29 -3.72 -7.62 -9.41
C SER A 29 -2.45 -7.17 -8.67
N GLY A 30 -1.34 -7.07 -9.41
CA GLY A 30 -0.07 -6.56 -8.89
C GLY A 30 -0.17 -5.14 -8.32
N GLN A 31 -0.92 -4.24 -8.97
CA GLN A 31 -1.07 -2.85 -8.51
C GLN A 31 -1.64 -2.76 -7.08
N ARG A 32 -2.62 -3.60 -6.73
CA ARG A 32 -3.22 -3.61 -5.39
C ARG A 32 -2.21 -3.89 -4.28
N MET A 33 -1.17 -4.65 -4.60
CA MET A 33 -0.10 -5.03 -3.67
C MET A 33 0.92 -3.91 -3.41
N VAL A 34 0.85 -2.78 -4.12
CA VAL A 34 1.82 -1.68 -3.97
C VAL A 34 1.88 -1.16 -2.53
N TYR A 35 0.75 -1.18 -1.81
CA TYR A 35 0.66 -0.75 -0.41
C TYR A 35 1.30 -1.73 0.58
N LEU A 36 1.50 -3.01 0.22
CA LEU A 36 2.25 -3.95 1.07
C LEU A 36 3.73 -3.54 1.15
N PHE A 37 4.30 -3.08 0.04
CA PHE A 37 5.68 -2.57 -0.03
C PHE A 37 5.81 -1.10 0.39
N ALA A 38 4.70 -0.35 0.42
CA ALA A 38 4.70 1.07 0.71
C ALA A 38 5.02 1.32 2.20
N LYS A 39 6.14 1.99 2.42
CA LYS A 39 6.59 2.44 3.74
C LYS A 39 6.07 3.84 4.01
N SER A 40 5.43 4.05 5.15
CA SER A 40 5.03 5.40 5.56
C SER A 40 6.26 6.26 5.88
N GLU A 41 6.26 7.50 5.40
CA GLU A 41 7.31 8.50 5.69
C GLU A 41 7.13 9.16 7.06
N VAL A 42 5.94 9.08 7.64
CA VAL A 42 5.67 9.51 9.02
C VAL A 42 5.72 8.27 9.92
N ALA A 43 6.38 8.37 11.07
CA ALA A 43 6.18 7.37 12.12
C ALA A 43 4.70 7.41 12.53
N LEU A 44 4.03 6.26 12.59
CA LEU A 44 2.64 6.14 13.08
C LEU A 44 2.56 6.75 14.49
N GLN A 45 2.13 8.01 14.53
CA GLN A 45 1.98 8.87 15.69
C GLN A 45 0.65 9.60 15.48
N PHE A 46 -0.42 8.87 15.74
CA PHE A 46 -1.78 9.30 15.45
C PHE A 46 -2.22 10.39 16.44
N VAL A 47 -1.74 11.63 16.28
CA VAL A 47 -2.00 12.73 17.23
C VAL A 47 -3.49 13.08 17.23
N PRO A 48 -4.22 12.94 18.36
CA PRO A 48 -5.61 13.36 18.44
C PRO A 48 -5.72 14.86 18.16
N SER A 49 -6.43 15.23 17.09
CA SER A 49 -6.58 16.62 16.66
C SER A 49 -7.01 17.53 17.83
N GLN A 50 -6.35 18.69 17.91
CA GLN A 50 -6.15 19.51 19.11
C GLN A 50 -7.27 19.49 20.16
N LYS A 51 -6.85 19.40 21.44
CA LYS A 51 -7.68 19.60 22.64
C LYS A 51 -8.44 20.94 22.61
N GLN A 52 -9.65 20.95 22.07
CA GLN A 52 -10.63 21.99 22.36
C GLN A 52 -11.27 21.69 23.71
N GLU A 53 -11.20 22.66 24.64
CA GLU A 53 -11.83 22.52 25.95
C GLU A 53 -13.35 22.31 25.82
N PRO A 54 -13.97 21.51 26.72
CA PRO A 54 -15.40 21.24 26.66
C PRO A 54 -16.20 22.49 27.02
N SER A 55 -16.82 23.11 26.01
CA SER A 55 -17.82 24.16 26.22
C SER A 55 -18.94 23.65 27.13
N ALA A 56 -19.17 24.36 28.25
CA ALA A 56 -19.96 23.83 29.36
C ALA A 56 -21.47 23.90 29.09
N VAL A 57 -22.09 22.76 28.76
CA VAL A 57 -23.54 22.64 28.58
C VAL A 57 -24.10 21.41 29.32
N ALA A 58 -25.11 21.67 30.17
CA ALA A 58 -26.12 20.78 30.75
C ALA A 58 -25.73 19.37 31.30
N THR A 59 -26.18 19.09 32.53
CA THR A 59 -26.16 17.76 33.15
C THR A 59 -27.16 16.80 32.49
N GLN A 60 -26.73 16.10 31.44
CA GLN A 60 -27.41 14.92 30.91
C GLN A 60 -27.02 13.67 31.71
N GLN A 61 -27.89 12.66 31.79
CA GLN A 61 -27.56 11.38 32.46
C GLN A 61 -26.38 10.70 31.75
N ARG A 62 -25.24 10.60 32.43
CA ARG A 62 -24.05 9.90 31.90
C ARG A 62 -24.31 8.40 31.90
N SER A 63 -24.32 7.81 30.71
CA SER A 63 -24.41 6.35 30.51
C SER A 63 -23.43 5.61 31.42
N PRO A 64 -23.80 4.46 32.04
CA PRO A 64 -22.96 3.76 33.02
C PRO A 64 -21.52 3.51 32.55
N ILE A 65 -21.34 3.14 31.27
CA ILE A 65 -20.02 2.92 30.66
C ILE A 65 -19.11 4.18 30.73
N LEU A 66 -19.68 5.38 30.65
CA LEU A 66 -18.95 6.64 30.73
C LEU A 66 -18.51 7.00 32.16
N ASN A 67 -19.04 6.31 33.16
CA ASN A 67 -18.64 6.45 34.57
C ASN A 67 -17.56 5.42 34.98
N LEU A 68 -17.18 4.48 34.10
CA LEU A 68 -16.10 3.53 34.35
C LEU A 68 -14.71 4.21 34.37
N PRO A 69 -13.73 3.68 35.13
CA PRO A 69 -12.32 4.05 35.02
C PRO A 69 -11.76 3.80 33.62
N THR A 70 -10.67 4.48 33.26
CA THR A 70 -10.04 4.35 31.93
C THR A 70 -9.48 2.95 31.72
N GLU A 71 -8.97 2.33 32.78
CA GLU A 71 -8.37 0.99 32.79
C GLU A 71 -9.39 -0.08 32.39
N ILE A 72 -10.62 0.03 32.93
CA ILE A 72 -11.73 -0.88 32.59
C ILE A 72 -12.23 -0.62 31.15
N LEU A 73 -12.17 0.63 30.69
CA LEU A 73 -12.51 0.96 29.30
C LEU A 73 -11.48 0.38 28.32
N VAL A 74 -10.18 0.47 28.61
CA VAL A 74 -9.13 -0.18 27.80
C VAL A 74 -9.33 -1.69 27.78
N GLN A 75 -9.62 -2.34 28.91
CA GLN A 75 -9.94 -3.78 28.94
C GLN A 75 -11.17 -4.13 28.07
N ILE A 76 -12.20 -3.26 28.02
CA ILE A 76 -13.34 -3.45 27.11
C ILE A 76 -12.92 -3.31 25.64
N PHE A 77 -12.00 -2.40 25.31
CA PHE A 77 -11.47 -2.27 23.94
C PHE A 77 -10.51 -3.43 23.55
N ASP A 78 -9.79 -4.01 24.51
CA ASP A 78 -8.86 -5.14 24.26
C ASP A 78 -9.60 -6.44 23.86
N GLU A 79 -10.85 -6.61 24.30
CA GLU A 79 -11.73 -7.75 23.99
C GLU A 79 -12.60 -7.55 22.72
N LEU A 80 -12.43 -6.44 21.99
CA LEU A 80 -13.25 -6.09 20.82
C LEU A 80 -12.51 -6.25 19.49
N SER A 81 -13.27 -6.57 18.43
CA SER A 81 -12.75 -6.49 17.06
C SER A 81 -12.44 -5.04 16.68
N ALA A 82 -11.49 -4.82 15.76
CA ALA A 82 -11.11 -3.47 15.32
C ALA A 82 -12.30 -2.65 14.78
N GLU A 83 -13.28 -3.28 14.13
CA GLU A 83 -14.50 -2.62 13.68
C GLU A 83 -15.34 -2.14 14.88
N SER A 84 -15.54 -2.99 15.89
CA SER A 84 -16.26 -2.62 17.12
C SER A 84 -15.48 -1.61 17.96
N CYS A 85 -14.15 -1.68 17.99
CA CYS A 85 -13.29 -0.65 18.59
C CYS A 85 -13.51 0.70 17.92
N LEU A 86 -13.57 0.77 16.59
CA LEU A 86 -13.84 2.04 15.91
C LEU A 86 -15.25 2.53 16.22
N GLN A 87 -16.28 1.69 16.09
CA GLN A 87 -17.67 2.07 16.40
C GLN A 87 -17.83 2.60 17.84
N LEU A 88 -17.15 1.97 18.82
CA LEU A 88 -17.18 2.42 20.21
C LEU A 88 -16.38 3.71 20.43
N THR A 89 -15.22 3.86 19.77
CA THR A 89 -14.39 5.09 19.79
C THR A 89 -15.16 6.29 19.23
N MET A 90 -15.85 6.10 18.10
CA MET A 90 -16.67 7.15 17.46
C MET A 90 -17.86 7.60 18.31
N SER A 91 -18.36 6.74 19.22
CA SER A 91 -19.64 6.94 19.89
C SER A 91 -19.73 8.18 20.80
N CYS A 92 -18.61 8.62 21.40
CA CYS A 92 -18.55 9.88 22.16
C CYS A 92 -17.12 10.35 22.44
N ARG A 93 -16.94 11.64 22.77
CA ARG A 93 -15.63 12.24 23.08
C ARG A 93 -14.83 11.56 24.21
N LYS A 94 -15.47 10.96 25.23
CA LYS A 94 -14.73 10.21 26.27
C LYS A 94 -14.14 8.93 25.69
N LEU A 95 -14.93 8.18 24.94
CA LEU A 95 -14.52 6.91 24.34
C LEU A 95 -13.56 7.13 23.16
N TRP A 96 -13.65 8.27 22.47
CA TRP A 96 -12.63 8.70 21.51
C TRP A 96 -11.24 8.69 22.17
N HIS A 97 -11.04 9.45 23.27
CA HIS A 97 -9.73 9.56 23.91
C HIS A 97 -9.20 8.29 24.58
N VAL A 98 -9.98 7.20 24.68
CA VAL A 98 -9.53 5.92 25.28
C VAL A 98 -9.38 4.83 24.21
N GLY A 99 -10.33 4.76 23.30
CA GLY A 99 -10.30 3.80 22.18
C GLY A 99 -9.30 4.18 21.10
N TRP A 100 -8.93 5.46 20.99
CA TRP A 100 -7.93 5.92 20.02
C TRP A 100 -6.55 5.28 20.26
N ASP A 101 -6.04 5.31 21.50
CA ASP A 101 -4.75 4.69 21.85
C ASP A 101 -4.76 3.17 21.58
N VAL A 102 -5.93 2.52 21.73
CA VAL A 102 -6.11 1.09 21.41
C VAL A 102 -6.16 0.86 19.89
N LEU A 103 -6.88 1.69 19.14
CA LEU A 103 -6.94 1.63 17.68
C LEU A 103 -5.57 1.90 17.04
N GLU A 104 -4.83 2.90 17.51
CA GLU A 104 -3.45 3.16 17.06
C GLU A 104 -2.60 1.91 17.26
N ARG A 105 -2.62 1.29 18.45
CA ARG A 105 -1.88 0.06 18.73
C ARG A 105 -2.30 -1.12 17.84
N ILE A 106 -3.60 -1.27 17.53
CA ILE A 106 -4.12 -2.29 16.61
C ILE A 106 -3.63 -2.03 15.18
N LEU A 107 -3.81 -0.82 14.67
CA LEU A 107 -3.41 -0.41 13.31
C LEU A 107 -1.89 -0.48 13.12
N GLN A 108 -1.10 -0.07 14.12
CA GLN A 108 0.34 -0.25 14.14
C GLN A 108 0.74 -1.74 14.15
N GLY A 109 -0.01 -2.59 14.87
CA GLY A 109 0.19 -4.04 14.87
C GLY A 109 -0.03 -4.64 13.48
N TRP A 110 -1.20 -4.37 12.90
CA TRP A 110 -1.60 -4.79 11.54
C TRP A 110 -0.62 -4.33 10.46
N TYR A 111 -0.21 -3.06 10.49
CA TYR A 111 0.76 -2.53 9.54
C TYR A 111 2.12 -3.22 9.66
N ARG A 112 2.59 -3.52 10.88
CA ARG A 112 3.84 -4.27 11.12
C ARG A 112 3.74 -5.74 10.74
N SER A 113 2.57 -6.39 10.86
CA SER A 113 2.38 -7.80 10.51
C SER A 113 2.19 -8.06 9.01
N TRP A 114 1.68 -7.07 8.27
CA TRP A 114 1.33 -7.24 6.85
C TRP A 114 2.17 -6.44 5.87
N THR A 115 3.00 -5.48 6.31
CA THR A 115 3.94 -4.83 5.39
C THR A 115 5.00 -5.83 4.90
N TRP A 116 5.19 -5.86 3.59
CA TRP A 116 6.25 -6.59 2.90
C TRP A 116 7.49 -5.70 2.67
N ALA A 117 7.47 -4.45 3.17
CA ALA A 117 8.57 -3.50 3.07
C ALA A 117 9.80 -4.02 3.85
N GLY A 118 10.80 -4.48 3.10
CA GLY A 118 12.04 -5.06 3.61
C GLY A 118 12.08 -6.59 3.61
N SER A 119 10.98 -7.29 3.31
CA SER A 119 10.90 -8.76 3.29
C SER A 119 11.51 -9.38 2.02
N ARG A 120 12.00 -10.63 2.11
CA ARG A 120 12.38 -11.48 0.96
C ARG A 120 11.13 -11.84 0.16
N ILE A 121 11.09 -11.47 -1.12
CA ILE A 121 9.94 -11.70 -2.00
C ILE A 121 10.28 -12.70 -3.11
N ILE A 122 9.37 -13.63 -3.38
CA ILE A 122 9.40 -14.54 -4.53
C ILE A 122 7.98 -14.67 -5.11
N PHE A 123 7.85 -14.75 -6.43
CA PHE A 123 6.60 -15.07 -7.11
C PHE A 123 6.77 -16.44 -7.77
N ILE A 124 6.33 -17.50 -7.10
CA ILE A 124 6.63 -18.90 -7.46
C ILE A 124 5.44 -19.56 -8.14
N GLY A 125 5.72 -20.34 -9.19
CA GLY A 125 4.70 -21.15 -9.89
C GLY A 125 4.57 -22.58 -9.36
N GLU A 126 3.36 -23.15 -9.40
CA GLU A 126 2.98 -24.45 -8.79
C GLU A 126 3.81 -25.68 -9.23
N TYR A 127 4.38 -25.71 -10.45
CA TYR A 127 5.14 -26.88 -10.93
C TYR A 127 6.62 -26.92 -10.50
N CYS A 128 7.06 -26.07 -9.56
CA CYS A 128 8.39 -26.20 -8.95
C CYS A 128 8.46 -27.44 -8.03
N TRP A 129 9.52 -28.24 -8.10
CA TRP A 129 9.71 -29.37 -7.18
C TRP A 129 10.31 -28.92 -5.83
N ALA A 130 10.28 -29.79 -4.83
CA ALA A 130 10.73 -29.52 -3.45
C ALA A 130 12.09 -28.81 -3.31
N LYS A 131 13.06 -29.13 -4.17
CA LYS A 131 14.43 -28.57 -4.13
C LYS A 131 14.74 -27.62 -5.29
N GLU A 132 13.70 -27.09 -5.94
CA GLU A 132 13.80 -26.24 -7.12
C GLU A 132 13.51 -24.76 -6.81
N HIS A 133 13.93 -24.28 -5.63
CA HIS A 133 13.99 -22.87 -5.29
C HIS A 133 15.39 -22.27 -5.57
N PRO A 134 15.57 -20.94 -5.60
CA PRO A 134 16.88 -20.33 -5.68
C PRO A 134 17.78 -20.72 -4.50
N ARG A 135 19.08 -20.90 -4.75
CA ARG A 135 20.07 -21.23 -3.72
C ARG A 135 20.29 -20.05 -2.78
N GLY A 136 20.22 -20.29 -1.47
CA GLY A 136 20.40 -19.25 -0.45
C GLY A 136 19.22 -18.28 -0.29
N LEU A 137 18.07 -18.56 -0.92
CA LEU A 137 16.82 -17.86 -0.65
C LEU A 137 16.30 -18.15 0.77
N LEU A 138 16.40 -19.42 1.17
CA LEU A 138 15.87 -19.97 2.40
C LEU A 138 16.95 -20.08 3.47
N THR A 139 16.54 -19.99 4.72
CA THR A 139 17.32 -20.35 5.90
C THR A 139 17.25 -21.86 6.13
N ALA A 140 18.20 -22.42 6.86
CA ALA A 140 18.20 -23.86 7.19
C ALA A 140 16.96 -24.34 7.98
N ALA A 141 16.20 -23.42 8.60
CA ALA A 141 14.91 -23.74 9.21
C ALA A 141 13.81 -23.89 8.13
N GLU A 142 13.71 -22.94 7.20
CA GLU A 142 12.76 -22.97 6.09
C GLU A 142 13.07 -24.12 5.10
N GLU A 143 14.35 -24.43 4.85
CA GLU A 143 14.74 -25.62 4.09
C GLU A 143 14.32 -26.91 4.80
N LYS A 144 14.42 -26.97 6.14
CA LYS A 144 13.93 -28.11 6.92
C LYS A 144 12.40 -28.24 6.88
N GLU A 145 11.65 -27.13 6.91
CA GLU A 145 10.18 -27.18 6.76
C GLU A 145 9.74 -27.77 5.40
N LEU A 146 10.53 -27.55 4.34
CA LEU A 146 10.31 -28.21 3.05
C LEU A 146 10.67 -29.71 3.07
N GLU A 147 11.68 -30.12 3.84
CA GLU A 147 12.08 -31.53 3.98
C GLU A 147 11.18 -32.33 4.93
N ASP A 148 10.65 -31.72 5.99
CA ASP A 148 9.69 -32.32 6.91
C ASP A 148 8.32 -32.57 6.24
N GLY A 149 7.99 -31.83 5.17
CA GLY A 149 6.75 -31.97 4.41
C GLY A 149 5.52 -31.40 5.13
N LEU A 150 4.33 -31.83 4.70
CA LEU A 150 3.06 -31.64 5.41
C LEU A 150 2.83 -32.79 6.40
N ASP A 151 2.02 -32.57 7.43
CA ASP A 151 1.48 -33.65 8.27
C ASP A 151 0.14 -34.20 7.70
N GLN A 152 -0.56 -35.05 8.47
CA GLN A 152 -1.84 -35.64 8.04
C GLN A 152 -3.01 -34.68 8.23
N ASP A 153 -2.99 -33.84 9.27
CA ASP A 153 -4.10 -32.95 9.60
C ASP A 153 -4.16 -31.81 8.57
N GLU A 154 -3.00 -31.29 8.15
CA GLU A 154 -2.86 -30.32 7.03
C GLU A 154 -3.35 -30.87 5.67
N LEU A 155 -3.27 -32.19 5.47
CA LEU A 155 -3.72 -32.85 4.24
C LEU A 155 -5.22 -33.18 4.28
N ASP A 156 -5.74 -33.58 5.44
CA ASP A 156 -7.16 -33.91 5.61
C ASP A 156 -8.04 -32.64 5.51
N GLU A 157 -7.60 -31.49 6.04
CA GLU A 157 -8.28 -30.20 5.87
C GLU A 157 -8.44 -29.83 4.37
N PHE A 158 -7.46 -30.17 3.53
CA PHE A 158 -7.52 -29.90 2.09
C PHE A 158 -8.48 -30.84 1.34
N VAL A 159 -8.57 -32.11 1.76
CA VAL A 159 -9.51 -33.08 1.17
C VAL A 159 -10.96 -32.70 1.44
N GLU A 160 -11.27 -32.08 2.59
CA GLU A 160 -12.62 -31.58 2.88
C GLU A 160 -13.07 -30.41 1.96
N VAL A 161 -12.12 -29.64 1.39
CA VAL A 161 -12.42 -28.56 0.44
C VAL A 161 -12.84 -29.09 -0.94
N GLY A 162 -12.55 -30.36 -1.24
CA GLY A 162 -13.07 -31.07 -2.42
C GLY A 162 -12.27 -30.87 -3.71
N GLU A 163 -11.05 -30.32 -3.63
CA GLU A 163 -10.12 -30.32 -4.78
C GLU A 163 -9.47 -31.71 -4.94
N LEU A 164 -9.39 -32.20 -6.19
CA LEU A 164 -9.08 -33.60 -6.49
C LEU A 164 -7.59 -33.96 -6.32
N VAL A 165 -7.18 -34.32 -5.10
CA VAL A 165 -5.84 -34.87 -4.82
C VAL A 165 -5.76 -36.35 -5.24
N GLU A 166 -5.69 -36.58 -6.55
CA GLU A 166 -4.94 -37.72 -7.10
C GLU A 166 -3.50 -37.33 -7.49
N ASP A 167 -3.01 -36.14 -7.10
CA ASP A 167 -1.57 -35.87 -7.22
C ASP A 167 -0.77 -36.69 -6.21
N HIS A 168 -0.08 -37.71 -6.72
CA HIS A 168 0.67 -38.70 -5.93
C HIS A 168 1.85 -38.11 -5.13
N ARG A 169 2.13 -36.81 -5.30
CA ARG A 169 3.10 -36.01 -4.54
C ARG A 169 2.68 -35.74 -3.08
N MET A 170 1.40 -35.47 -2.84
CA MET A 170 0.92 -35.03 -1.51
C MET A 170 0.75 -36.21 -0.55
N LYS A 171 1.68 -36.36 0.41
CA LYS A 171 1.67 -37.40 1.45
C LYS A 171 2.33 -36.88 2.74
N PRO A 172 1.92 -37.36 3.93
CA PRO A 172 2.53 -36.94 5.18
C PRO A 172 4.04 -37.26 5.20
N GLY A 173 4.85 -36.31 5.63
CA GLY A 173 6.31 -36.48 5.76
C GLY A 173 7.07 -36.59 4.42
N VAL A 174 6.46 -36.23 3.29
CA VAL A 174 7.14 -36.17 1.98
C VAL A 174 7.53 -34.72 1.66
N PRO A 175 8.77 -34.45 1.21
CA PRO A 175 9.21 -33.09 0.91
C PRO A 175 8.34 -32.35 -0.12
N ILE A 176 7.93 -31.13 0.22
CA ILE A 176 7.01 -30.29 -0.56
C ILE A 176 7.72 -29.12 -1.24
N SER A 177 7.08 -28.48 -2.24
CA SER A 177 7.64 -27.28 -2.85
C SER A 177 7.46 -26.04 -1.98
N LEU A 178 8.24 -24.99 -2.27
CA LEU A 178 8.06 -23.68 -1.66
C LEU A 178 6.72 -23.03 -2.07
N HIS A 179 6.14 -23.42 -3.22
CA HIS A 179 4.78 -23.01 -3.58
C HIS A 179 3.77 -23.62 -2.61
N ASP A 180 3.89 -24.92 -2.33
CA ASP A 180 2.97 -25.66 -1.46
C ASP A 180 3.10 -25.20 0.00
N LEU A 181 4.34 -25.05 0.51
CA LEU A 181 4.57 -24.49 1.85
C LEU A 181 3.90 -23.12 2.01
N GLY A 182 3.97 -22.29 0.97
CA GLY A 182 3.25 -21.02 0.92
C GLY A 182 1.73 -21.22 0.87
N TRP A 183 1.22 -22.10 0.02
CA TRP A 183 -0.21 -22.38 -0.14
C TRP A 183 -0.88 -22.77 1.18
N PHE A 184 -0.32 -23.78 1.85
CA PHE A 184 -0.86 -24.39 3.07
C PHE A 184 -0.56 -23.58 4.34
N ARG A 185 0.71 -23.17 4.55
CA ARG A 185 1.14 -22.60 5.85
C ARG A 185 1.20 -21.09 5.90
N TYR A 186 1.08 -20.37 4.78
CA TYR A 186 1.12 -18.90 4.79
C TYR A 186 -0.30 -18.36 4.62
N PRO A 187 -0.87 -17.63 5.60
CA PRO A 187 -2.13 -16.94 5.40
C PRO A 187 -2.04 -15.95 4.23
N GLU A 188 -3.17 -15.76 3.54
CA GLU A 188 -3.26 -14.77 2.48
C GLU A 188 -3.14 -13.35 3.07
N ALA A 189 -2.22 -12.57 2.52
CA ALA A 189 -2.10 -11.15 2.81
C ALA A 189 -3.38 -10.43 2.38
N PRO A 190 -3.81 -9.38 3.09
CA PRO A 190 -4.94 -8.58 2.67
C PRO A 190 -4.60 -7.86 1.35
N LEU A 191 -5.32 -8.20 0.27
CA LEU A 191 -5.08 -7.70 -1.09
C LEU A 191 -6.11 -6.70 -1.60
N ASP A 192 -7.31 -6.71 -1.02
CA ASP A 192 -8.41 -5.80 -1.37
C ASP A 192 -8.23 -4.40 -0.73
N THR A 193 -7.01 -4.10 -0.27
CA THR A 193 -6.79 -3.21 0.88
C THR A 193 -5.74 -2.15 0.63
N ASP A 194 -6.23 -1.01 0.19
CA ASP A 194 -5.97 0.23 0.95
C ASP A 194 -5.90 -0.08 2.47
N PRO A 195 -4.86 0.33 3.22
CA PRO A 195 -4.78 0.14 4.67
C PRO A 195 -6.02 0.62 5.46
N LEU A 196 -6.84 1.52 4.89
CA LEU A 196 -8.11 1.97 5.46
C LEU A 196 -9.29 1.00 5.21
N HIS A 197 -9.24 0.20 4.14
CA HIS A 197 -10.28 -0.77 3.80
C HIS A 197 -10.24 -2.04 4.67
N LEU A 198 -9.17 -2.23 5.44
CA LEU A 198 -8.74 -3.46 6.13
C LEU A 198 -9.63 -3.95 7.31
N GLY A 199 -10.93 -3.68 7.25
CA GLY A 199 -11.95 -4.10 8.22
C GLY A 199 -13.17 -3.18 8.18
N LEU A 200 -12.97 -1.91 7.85
CA LEU A 200 -13.98 -0.87 7.98
C LEU A 200 -14.97 -0.86 6.81
N GLY A 201 -14.50 -1.10 5.58
CA GLY A 201 -15.34 -1.03 4.37
C GLY A 201 -16.47 -2.07 4.32
N LYS A 202 -16.25 -3.27 4.89
CA LYS A 202 -17.25 -4.35 4.94
C LYS A 202 -18.32 -4.07 6.01
N GLY A 203 -17.93 -3.56 7.19
CA GLY A 203 -18.87 -3.07 8.21
C GLY A 203 -19.68 -1.86 7.74
N PHE A 204 -19.05 -0.86 7.11
CA PHE A 204 -19.72 0.38 6.72
C PHE A 204 -20.92 0.17 5.78
N ARG A 205 -20.81 -0.72 4.78
CA ARG A 205 -21.92 -1.02 3.85
C ARG A 205 -23.13 -1.68 4.50
N GLY A 206 -23.00 -2.24 5.71
CA GLY A 206 -24.12 -2.74 6.52
C GLY A 206 -24.51 -1.83 7.70
N SER A 207 -23.76 -0.76 7.94
CA SER A 207 -23.89 0.05 9.17
C SER A 207 -25.10 0.98 9.13
N LYS A 208 -25.76 1.15 10.29
CA LYS A 208 -26.88 2.10 10.49
C LYS A 208 -26.43 3.50 10.92
N LEU A 209 -25.14 3.82 10.77
CA LEU A 209 -24.61 5.16 11.03
C LEU A 209 -25.25 6.16 10.05
N PRO A 210 -25.63 7.38 10.47
CA PRO A 210 -26.08 8.40 9.53
C PRO A 210 -24.95 8.80 8.58
N SER A 211 -25.30 9.29 7.39
CA SER A 211 -24.33 9.54 6.32
C SER A 211 -23.27 10.59 6.67
N ALA A 212 -23.55 11.51 7.59
CA ALA A 212 -22.60 12.52 8.05
C ALA A 212 -21.43 11.90 8.87
N GLU A 213 -21.73 11.00 9.80
CA GLU A 213 -20.72 10.30 10.58
C GLU A 213 -19.94 9.28 9.72
N GLN A 214 -20.59 8.62 8.76
CA GLN A 214 -19.87 7.77 7.79
C GLN A 214 -18.88 8.59 6.97
N LEU A 215 -19.30 9.75 6.45
CA LEU A 215 -18.42 10.67 5.72
C LEU A 215 -17.31 11.24 6.59
N PHE A 216 -17.56 11.58 7.85
CA PHE A 216 -16.51 12.05 8.77
C PHE A 216 -15.45 10.99 9.03
N VAL A 217 -15.86 9.73 9.28
CA VAL A 217 -14.89 8.64 9.47
C VAL A 217 -14.11 8.38 8.18
N TRP A 218 -14.78 8.40 7.02
CA TRP A 218 -14.13 8.19 5.73
C TRP A 218 -13.14 9.32 5.37
N ASP A 219 -13.51 10.59 5.59
CA ASP A 219 -12.64 11.76 5.40
C ASP A 219 -11.44 11.74 6.36
N PHE A 220 -11.67 11.41 7.63
CA PHE A 220 -10.63 11.28 8.64
C PHE A 220 -9.64 10.16 8.30
N LEU A 221 -10.13 8.98 7.92
CA LEU A 221 -9.30 7.86 7.47
C LEU A 221 -8.51 8.23 6.19
N LEU A 222 -9.17 8.82 5.19
CA LEU A 222 -8.52 9.29 3.96
C LEU A 222 -7.42 10.31 4.25
N ARG A 223 -7.66 11.23 5.19
CA ARG A 223 -6.67 12.21 5.62
C ARG A 223 -5.45 11.53 6.24
N GLU A 224 -5.65 10.60 7.18
CA GLU A 224 -4.56 9.80 7.75
C GLU A 224 -3.80 9.07 6.64
N LYS A 225 -4.48 8.49 5.64
CA LYS A 225 -3.80 7.92 4.46
C LYS A 225 -3.01 8.94 3.65
N THR A 226 -3.46 10.20 3.49
CA THR A 226 -2.66 11.22 2.78
C THR A 226 -1.48 11.73 3.60
N GLU A 227 -1.52 11.65 4.93
CA GLU A 227 -0.39 11.96 5.80
C GLU A 227 0.60 10.77 5.85
N LEU A 228 0.10 9.52 5.88
CA LEU A 228 0.93 8.31 5.86
C LEU A 228 1.53 7.97 4.49
N PHE A 229 0.79 8.24 3.41
CA PHE A 229 1.18 8.00 2.01
C PHE A 229 0.96 9.26 1.16
N PRO A 230 1.85 10.27 1.23
CA PRO A 230 1.73 11.52 0.47
C PRO A 230 1.44 11.36 -1.03
N SER A 231 0.19 11.60 -1.41
CA SER A 231 -0.36 11.48 -2.78
C SER A 231 -0.01 12.66 -3.70
N LYS A 232 0.97 13.48 -3.30
CA LYS A 232 1.52 14.62 -4.07
C LYS A 232 3.04 14.58 -4.20
N GLU A 233 3.67 13.52 -3.70
CA GLU A 233 5.11 13.28 -3.86
C GLU A 233 5.36 12.19 -4.90
N ILE A 234 6.55 12.23 -5.50
CA ILE A 234 7.04 11.17 -6.39
C ILE A 234 7.48 10.00 -5.50
N TRP A 235 6.93 8.81 -5.76
CA TRP A 235 7.36 7.57 -5.09
C TRP A 235 8.37 6.81 -5.93
N ILE A 236 9.20 6.02 -5.27
CA ILE A 236 10.16 5.12 -5.89
C ILE A 236 10.06 3.73 -5.28
N LEU A 237 10.40 2.72 -6.08
CA LEU A 237 10.74 1.39 -5.60
C LEU A 237 12.24 1.33 -5.31
N ARG A 238 12.65 0.86 -4.14
CA ARG A 238 14.03 0.52 -3.79
C ARG A 238 14.18 -0.99 -3.69
N ASN A 239 15.11 -1.56 -4.45
CA ASN A 239 15.65 -2.89 -4.21
C ASN A 239 16.80 -2.73 -3.19
N LEU A 240 16.50 -3.05 -1.92
CA LEU A 240 17.43 -2.93 -0.79
C LEU A 240 18.61 -3.89 -0.90
N SER A 241 18.42 -5.06 -1.56
CA SER A 241 19.44 -6.09 -1.72
C SER A 241 20.53 -5.69 -2.73
N ALA A 242 20.15 -5.07 -3.85
CA ALA A 242 21.09 -4.69 -4.91
C ALA A 242 21.50 -3.20 -4.91
N LYS A 243 20.92 -2.37 -4.02
CA LYS A 243 21.08 -0.90 -4.02
C LYS A 243 20.60 -0.25 -5.33
N GLU A 244 19.56 -0.81 -5.93
CA GLU A 244 18.92 -0.26 -7.13
C GLU A 244 17.62 0.47 -6.77
N PHE A 245 17.23 1.48 -7.53
CA PHE A 245 15.91 2.10 -7.42
C PHE A 245 15.25 2.40 -8.77
N VAL A 246 13.92 2.41 -8.77
CA VAL A 246 13.07 2.70 -9.92
C VAL A 246 12.14 3.85 -9.56
N ARG A 247 12.12 4.87 -10.39
CA ARG A 247 11.32 6.08 -10.22
C ARG A 247 9.90 5.91 -10.74
N GLY A 248 8.92 6.22 -9.90
CA GLY A 248 7.51 6.16 -10.27
C GLY A 248 7.16 7.17 -11.36
N ASP A 249 7.70 8.40 -11.31
CA ASP A 249 7.49 9.41 -12.34
C ASP A 249 8.13 9.03 -13.70
N TYR A 250 9.24 8.29 -13.68
CA TYR A 250 9.85 7.74 -14.89
C TYR A 250 8.97 6.65 -15.52
N LEU A 251 8.52 5.65 -14.75
CA LEU A 251 7.60 4.62 -15.27
C LEU A 251 6.30 5.26 -15.77
N TYR A 252 5.72 6.16 -14.98
CA TYR A 252 4.51 6.90 -15.34
C TYR A 252 4.65 7.60 -16.70
N SER A 253 5.69 8.44 -16.86
CA SER A 253 5.91 9.19 -18.11
C SER A 253 6.24 8.30 -19.32
N SER A 254 6.70 7.07 -19.08
CA SER A 254 7.01 6.09 -20.13
C SER A 254 5.77 5.42 -20.73
N PHE A 255 4.66 5.35 -19.97
CA PHE A 255 3.50 4.49 -20.31
C PHE A 255 2.12 5.18 -20.27
N GLN A 256 1.96 6.32 -19.59
CA GLN A 256 0.65 6.94 -19.37
C GLN A 256 0.59 8.41 -19.81
N GLU A 257 -0.62 8.89 -20.09
CA GLU A 257 -0.87 10.23 -20.65
C GLU A 257 -1.53 11.18 -19.64
N ASP A 258 -2.72 10.85 -19.11
CA ASP A 258 -3.63 11.81 -18.43
C ASP A 258 -3.74 11.69 -16.89
N ASN A 259 -2.89 10.87 -16.25
CA ASN A 259 -2.91 10.56 -14.81
C ASN A 259 -1.88 11.37 -13.99
N CYS A 260 -1.85 11.14 -12.68
CA CYS A 260 -0.94 11.82 -11.74
C CYS A 260 0.30 10.95 -11.40
N PRO A 261 1.54 11.44 -11.51
CA PRO A 261 2.77 10.69 -11.21
C PRO A 261 3.08 10.61 -9.70
N PHE A 262 2.07 10.68 -8.83
CA PHE A 262 2.22 10.89 -7.39
C PHE A 262 1.47 9.83 -6.57
N GLY A 263 1.98 9.56 -5.37
CA GLY A 263 1.54 8.42 -4.56
C GLY A 263 2.23 7.11 -4.95
N PRO A 264 2.07 6.03 -4.17
CA PRO A 264 2.69 4.74 -4.46
C PRO A 264 1.99 4.01 -5.63
N ASP A 265 0.67 4.15 -5.75
CA ASP A 265 -0.10 3.65 -6.88
C ASP A 265 -0.11 4.69 -8.00
N ILE A 266 0.63 4.38 -9.07
CA ILE A 266 0.85 5.25 -10.23
C ILE A 266 0.13 4.75 -11.48
N GLY A 267 -0.80 3.79 -11.38
CA GLY A 267 -1.37 3.10 -12.53
C GLY A 267 -0.51 1.94 -13.05
N TYR A 268 -0.76 1.50 -14.29
CA TYR A 268 -0.16 0.31 -14.90
C TYR A 268 0.55 0.65 -16.22
N PRO A 269 1.75 0.10 -16.50
CA PRO A 269 2.65 -0.59 -15.57
C PRO A 269 3.17 0.34 -14.47
N GLY A 270 3.20 -0.15 -13.23
CA GLY A 270 3.54 0.63 -12.03
C GLY A 270 4.71 0.05 -11.22
N LEU A 271 4.93 0.63 -10.03
CA LEU A 271 6.02 0.24 -9.12
C LEU A 271 5.91 -1.21 -8.63
N ALA A 272 4.70 -1.75 -8.50
CA ALA A 272 4.49 -3.14 -8.09
C ALA A 272 4.79 -4.13 -9.23
N ASP A 273 4.40 -3.80 -10.47
CA ASP A 273 4.64 -4.65 -11.64
C ASP A 273 6.15 -4.77 -11.94
N ALA A 274 6.92 -3.70 -11.68
CA ALA A 274 8.38 -3.70 -11.68
C ALA A 274 9.01 -4.69 -10.69
N ILE A 275 8.37 -4.96 -9.54
CA ILE A 275 8.77 -6.04 -8.63
C ILE A 275 8.40 -7.38 -9.27
N PHE A 276 7.11 -7.58 -9.58
CA PHE A 276 6.58 -8.90 -9.91
C PHE A 276 7.17 -9.51 -11.18
N CYS A 277 7.41 -8.71 -12.21
CA CYS A 277 8.10 -9.18 -13.42
C CYS A 277 9.55 -9.67 -13.16
N ARG A 278 10.18 -9.24 -12.06
CA ARG A 278 11.58 -9.55 -11.71
C ARG A 278 11.77 -10.49 -10.52
N VAL A 279 10.72 -10.80 -9.75
CA VAL A 279 10.74 -11.82 -8.66
C VAL A 279 10.08 -13.15 -9.07
N CYS A 280 9.67 -13.31 -10.33
CA CYS A 280 9.13 -14.56 -10.85
C CYS A 280 10.16 -15.70 -10.81
N TRP A 281 9.73 -16.88 -10.36
CA TRP A 281 10.52 -18.10 -10.34
C TRP A 281 9.69 -19.36 -10.71
N SER A 282 10.16 -20.09 -11.71
CA SER A 282 9.70 -21.43 -12.09
C SER A 282 10.81 -22.22 -12.77
N THR A 283 10.85 -23.53 -12.51
CA THR A 283 11.65 -24.48 -13.30
C THR A 283 10.94 -24.95 -14.56
N ASP A 284 9.61 -25.01 -14.54
CA ASP A 284 8.78 -25.21 -15.73
C ASP A 284 8.63 -23.88 -16.50
N THR A 285 8.96 -23.90 -17.79
CA THR A 285 8.85 -22.73 -18.69
C THR A 285 7.60 -22.76 -19.57
N SER A 286 6.79 -23.83 -19.52
CA SER A 286 5.68 -24.09 -20.45
C SER A 286 4.50 -23.12 -20.35
N THR A 287 4.52 -22.18 -19.40
CA THR A 287 3.39 -21.29 -19.10
C THR A 287 3.76 -19.81 -18.88
N ALA A 288 5.05 -19.45 -18.90
CA ALA A 288 5.46 -18.05 -18.80
C ALA A 288 5.29 -17.34 -20.15
N PRO A 289 4.81 -16.08 -20.19
CA PRO A 289 4.63 -15.36 -21.44
C PRO A 289 5.96 -14.88 -22.06
N VAL A 290 7.05 -14.89 -21.27
CA VAL A 290 8.43 -14.63 -21.72
C VAL A 290 9.37 -15.57 -20.95
N ASP A 291 10.24 -16.31 -21.65
CA ASP A 291 11.20 -17.26 -21.03
C ASP A 291 12.04 -16.65 -19.90
N ARG A 292 12.35 -15.35 -20.00
CA ARG A 292 13.13 -14.59 -19.02
C ARG A 292 12.44 -14.49 -17.65
N MET A 293 11.11 -14.49 -17.61
CA MET A 293 10.36 -14.33 -16.36
C MET A 293 10.49 -15.55 -15.47
N CYS A 294 10.74 -16.76 -16.01
CA CYS A 294 10.89 -17.96 -15.19
C CYS A 294 12.01 -17.88 -14.15
N LYS A 295 13.02 -17.02 -14.32
CA LYS A 295 14.17 -16.89 -13.39
C LYS A 295 14.58 -15.43 -13.26
N GLY A 296 13.67 -14.62 -12.68
CA GLY A 296 13.82 -13.18 -12.56
C GLY A 296 15.08 -12.75 -11.78
N PRO A 297 15.70 -11.60 -12.12
CA PRO A 297 16.98 -11.18 -11.55
C PRO A 297 16.91 -10.68 -10.10
N TRP A 298 15.70 -10.54 -9.54
CA TRP A 298 15.49 -10.04 -8.17
C TRP A 298 14.79 -11.04 -7.24
N VAL A 299 14.69 -12.32 -7.61
CA VAL A 299 14.04 -13.33 -6.76
C VAL A 299 14.76 -13.42 -5.40
N GLY A 300 14.01 -13.29 -4.30
CA GLY A 300 14.53 -13.25 -2.94
C GLY A 300 15.06 -11.90 -2.47
N HIS A 301 15.03 -10.86 -3.31
CA HIS A 301 15.42 -9.53 -2.90
C HIS A 301 14.41 -8.90 -1.93
N ARG A 302 14.89 -7.87 -1.21
CA ARG A 302 14.16 -7.09 -0.23
C ARG A 302 13.77 -5.74 -0.83
N PHE A 303 12.50 -5.35 -0.73
CA PHE A 303 11.96 -4.16 -1.42
C PHE A 303 11.32 -3.15 -0.48
N GLU A 304 11.39 -1.87 -0.82
CA GLU A 304 10.77 -0.75 -0.09
C GLU A 304 10.23 0.26 -1.10
N ILE A 305 8.92 0.52 -1.10
CA ILE A 305 8.31 1.60 -1.88
C ILE A 305 8.15 2.81 -0.96
N ARG A 306 8.71 3.97 -1.33
CA ARG A 306 8.73 5.18 -0.48
C ARG A 306 8.90 6.48 -1.27
N CYS A 307 8.83 7.65 -0.62
CA CYS A 307 8.99 8.94 -1.30
C CYS A 307 10.44 9.18 -1.77
N LEU A 308 10.58 9.83 -2.93
CA LEU A 308 11.87 10.28 -3.48
C LEU A 308 12.56 11.29 -2.56
N SER A 309 11.81 12.18 -1.91
CA SER A 309 12.29 13.13 -0.90
C SER A 309 13.04 12.41 0.24
N GLY A 310 12.37 11.45 0.87
CA GLY A 310 12.91 10.61 1.93
C GLY A 310 14.05 9.69 1.46
N HIS A 311 14.05 9.27 0.18
CA HIS A 311 15.21 8.57 -0.41
C HIS A 311 16.44 9.47 -0.46
N ILE A 312 16.33 10.69 -1.01
CA ILE A 312 17.45 11.63 -1.16
C ILE A 312 18.09 11.97 0.20
N LEU A 313 17.28 12.11 1.25
CA LEU A 313 17.77 12.36 2.62
C LEU A 313 18.51 11.17 3.25
N ASN A 314 18.17 9.94 2.86
CA ASN A 314 18.59 8.70 3.53
C ASN A 314 19.38 7.75 2.59
N SER A 315 20.07 8.29 1.58
CA SER A 315 20.83 7.51 0.59
C SER A 315 22.18 8.15 0.30
N ASP A 316 23.17 7.30 0.04
CA ASP A 316 24.51 7.67 -0.40
C ASP A 316 24.65 7.46 -1.92
N ALA A 317 25.83 7.77 -2.46
CA ALA A 317 26.16 7.54 -3.87
C ALA A 317 26.32 6.05 -4.27
N SER A 318 25.94 5.09 -3.41
CA SER A 318 25.91 3.66 -3.78
C SER A 318 24.65 3.23 -4.55
N TRP A 319 23.63 4.08 -4.58
CA TRP A 319 22.34 3.74 -5.19
C TRP A 319 22.32 3.98 -6.70
N LYS A 320 22.01 2.93 -7.48
CA LYS A 320 21.86 2.99 -8.95
C LYS A 320 20.39 3.26 -9.32
N ASP A 321 20.14 4.29 -10.13
CA ASP A 321 18.85 4.44 -10.84
C ASP A 321 18.80 3.40 -11.98
N VAL A 322 17.74 2.57 -12.01
CA VAL A 322 17.51 1.54 -13.03
C VAL A 322 16.19 1.71 -13.77
N SER A 323 15.60 2.92 -13.70
CA SER A 323 14.26 3.20 -14.24
C SER A 323 14.16 2.98 -15.75
N SER A 324 15.21 3.32 -16.50
CA SER A 324 15.32 3.03 -17.94
C SER A 324 15.31 1.53 -18.23
N ASP A 325 16.12 0.78 -17.49
CA ASP A 325 16.36 -0.65 -17.69
C ASP A 325 15.07 -1.44 -17.38
N VAL A 326 14.34 -1.02 -16.34
CA VAL A 326 13.06 -1.58 -15.93
C VAL A 326 11.93 -1.20 -16.88
N ALA A 327 11.84 0.06 -17.33
CA ALA A 327 10.82 0.47 -18.30
C ALA A 327 10.98 -0.29 -19.63
N ALA A 328 12.21 -0.47 -20.12
CA ALA A 328 12.48 -1.23 -21.34
C ALA A 328 12.13 -2.73 -21.23
N GLU A 329 12.23 -3.31 -20.03
CA GLU A 329 11.81 -4.69 -19.77
C GLU A 329 10.30 -4.83 -19.59
N LEU A 330 9.66 -3.91 -18.85
CA LEU A 330 8.20 -3.85 -18.73
C LEU A 330 7.54 -3.64 -20.09
N SER A 331 8.09 -2.78 -20.95
CA SER A 331 7.65 -2.62 -22.34
C SER A 331 7.61 -3.95 -23.11
N GLN A 332 8.66 -4.78 -22.97
CA GLN A 332 8.75 -6.10 -23.60
C GLN A 332 7.78 -7.13 -23.00
N ILE A 333 7.57 -7.13 -21.67
CA ILE A 333 6.71 -8.09 -20.97
C ILE A 333 5.21 -7.74 -21.10
N CYS A 334 4.88 -6.45 -21.05
CA CYS A 334 3.52 -5.95 -21.13
C CYS A 334 3.02 -5.77 -22.57
N GLY A 335 3.92 -5.76 -23.57
CA GLY A 335 3.58 -5.50 -24.98
C GLY A 335 3.18 -4.05 -25.25
N ILE A 336 3.76 -3.10 -24.50
CA ILE A 336 3.42 -1.67 -24.53
C ILE A 336 4.62 -0.89 -25.08
N GLU A 337 4.43 -0.08 -26.12
CA GLU A 337 5.49 0.78 -26.67
C GLU A 337 5.87 1.89 -25.68
N LEU A 338 7.18 2.15 -25.53
CA LEU A 338 7.67 3.29 -24.74
C LEU A 338 7.39 4.60 -25.48
N ARG A 339 6.83 5.59 -24.76
CA ARG A 339 6.65 6.95 -25.31
C ARG A 339 8.01 7.59 -25.62
N SER A 340 8.25 7.95 -26.88
CA SER A 340 9.43 8.70 -27.30
C SER A 340 9.40 10.13 -26.75
N LYS A 341 10.52 10.63 -26.21
CA LYS A 341 10.64 12.03 -25.77
C LYS A 341 10.70 13.02 -26.94
N ASP A 342 10.99 12.53 -28.13
CA ASP A 342 11.28 13.33 -29.33
C ASP A 342 10.01 13.84 -30.03
N ASN A 343 9.24 14.70 -29.35
CA ASN A 343 8.16 15.48 -29.98
C ASN A 343 7.83 16.83 -29.30
N SER A 344 8.49 17.21 -28.21
CA SER A 344 8.24 18.50 -27.52
C SER A 344 9.14 19.67 -27.97
N GLU A 345 10.22 19.42 -28.71
CA GLU A 345 11.14 20.47 -29.22
C GLU A 345 10.93 20.80 -30.71
N ALA A 346 9.95 20.17 -31.37
CA ALA A 346 9.76 20.22 -32.82
C ALA A 346 8.57 21.09 -33.30
N GLN A 347 8.03 21.98 -32.45
CA GLN A 347 7.14 23.06 -32.92
C GLN A 347 7.08 24.24 -31.94
N ASN A 348 7.07 25.45 -32.51
CA ASN A 348 6.86 26.74 -31.86
C ASN A 348 7.86 27.12 -30.74
N GLY A 349 9.08 27.48 -31.15
CA GLY A 349 9.89 28.41 -30.35
C GLY A 349 9.43 29.85 -30.56
N GLU A 350 8.96 30.50 -29.49
CA GLU A 350 9.07 31.95 -29.32
C GLU A 350 9.92 32.21 -28.07
N GLU A 351 10.88 33.14 -28.16
CA GLU A 351 11.75 33.47 -27.03
C GLU A 351 11.00 34.29 -25.98
N THR A 352 11.13 33.94 -24.70
CA THR A 352 10.87 34.91 -23.62
C THR A 352 11.78 34.66 -22.41
N THR A 353 12.94 35.31 -22.42
CA THR A 353 13.93 35.28 -21.34
C THR A 353 13.49 36.11 -20.13
N ILE A 354 13.35 35.47 -18.97
CA ILE A 354 13.41 36.03 -17.59
C ILE A 354 13.86 34.85 -16.72
N SER A 355 15.15 34.70 -16.44
CA SER A 355 15.87 35.23 -15.27
C SER A 355 15.27 34.82 -13.91
N HIS A 356 16.13 34.30 -13.03
CA HIS A 356 15.82 34.07 -11.62
C HIS A 356 15.26 35.32 -10.94
N ASP A 357 14.40 35.13 -9.94
CA ASP A 357 14.65 35.72 -8.61
C ASP A 357 13.96 34.91 -7.50
N VAL A 358 14.41 35.11 -6.26
CA VAL A 358 13.96 34.37 -5.06
C VAL A 358 13.53 35.36 -3.98
N GLU A 359 12.27 35.32 -3.55
CA GLU A 359 11.81 35.73 -2.21
C GLU A 359 10.36 35.21 -2.02
N CYS A 360 10.07 34.38 -1.02
CA CYS A 360 9.85 34.72 0.40
C CYS A 360 8.56 35.51 0.64
N LEU A 361 7.44 34.79 0.80
CA LEU A 361 6.16 35.35 1.24
C LEU A 361 6.10 35.43 2.77
N ASP A 362 6.30 36.64 3.33
CA ASP A 362 5.86 36.92 4.71
C ASP A 362 5.10 38.26 4.82
N SER A 363 4.02 38.21 5.58
CA SER A 363 3.26 39.32 6.17
C SER A 363 2.70 40.43 5.24
N LYS A 364 1.37 40.60 5.30
CA LYS A 364 0.80 41.94 5.54
C LYS A 364 -0.59 41.88 6.16
N LYS A 365 -0.65 42.28 7.44
CA LYS A 365 -1.86 42.47 8.24
C LYS A 365 -1.89 43.93 8.68
N ARG A 366 -3.08 44.56 8.62
CA ARG A 366 -3.46 45.89 9.20
C ARG A 366 -3.20 47.18 8.37
N ARG A 367 -4.28 47.99 8.30
CA ARG A 367 -4.35 49.47 8.19
C ARG A 367 -3.85 50.11 6.87
N GLY A 368 -4.36 51.27 6.44
CA GLY A 368 -5.45 52.11 6.96
C GLY A 368 -5.33 53.57 6.46
N SER A 369 -6.35 54.42 6.71
CA SER A 369 -6.49 55.84 6.27
C SER A 369 -6.60 56.04 4.74
N GLU A 370 -7.67 56.69 4.23
CA GLU A 370 -7.80 58.15 3.92
C GLU A 370 -6.92 58.60 2.73
N SER A 371 -7.39 59.30 1.69
CA SER A 371 -8.67 59.98 1.40
C SER A 371 -8.98 59.89 -0.13
N SER A 372 -9.94 60.54 -0.81
CA SER A 372 -10.82 61.69 -0.51
C SER A 372 -12.08 61.74 -1.41
N LEU A 373 -12.77 62.89 -1.46
CA LEU A 373 -13.87 63.30 -2.36
C LEU A 373 -13.40 64.46 -3.29
N PRO A 374 -14.10 64.89 -4.39
CA PRO A 374 -15.57 64.92 -4.63
C PRO A 374 -16.04 64.34 -5.99
N GLY A 375 -17.32 64.30 -6.38
CA GLY A 375 -18.60 64.64 -5.71
C GLY A 375 -19.66 65.11 -6.74
N GLY A 376 -20.96 64.84 -6.55
CA GLY A 376 -21.97 65.24 -7.56
C GLY A 376 -23.41 64.74 -7.35
N SER A 377 -24.18 65.48 -6.55
CA SER A 377 -25.66 65.54 -6.46
C SER A 377 -26.55 64.81 -7.51
N LYS A 378 -27.50 63.99 -7.04
CA LYS A 378 -28.95 64.36 -6.97
C LYS A 378 -29.82 63.29 -6.26
N ARG A 379 -30.81 63.76 -5.49
CA ARG A 379 -32.05 63.00 -5.14
C ARG A 379 -33.17 63.38 -6.15
N PRO A 380 -34.28 62.64 -6.21
CA PRO A 380 -35.39 62.89 -5.27
C PRO A 380 -35.79 61.64 -4.47
N ALA A 381 -36.68 61.82 -3.51
CA ALA A 381 -37.39 60.76 -2.81
C ALA A 381 -38.90 61.00 -2.94
N ILE A 382 -39.69 59.93 -2.86
CA ILE A 382 -41.13 59.92 -2.58
C ILE A 382 -41.44 58.63 -1.80
N ARG A 383 -42.49 58.67 -0.98
CA ARG A 383 -43.05 57.54 -0.19
C ARG A 383 -44.11 56.81 -1.05
N ASP A 384 -44.46 55.55 -0.80
CA ASP A 384 -45.12 55.03 0.42
C ASP A 384 -44.69 53.60 0.79
#